data_AF-A0A931SYB9-F1
#
_entry.id   AF-A0A931SYB9-F1
#
_cell.length_a   1.000
_cell.length_b   1.000
_cell.length_c   1.000
_cell.angle_alpha   90.00
_cell.angle_beta   90.00
_cell.angle_gamma   90.00
#
_symmetry.space_group_name_H-M   'P 1'
#
loop_
_entity.id
_entity.type
_entity.pdbx_description
1 polymer ?
#
loop_
_entity_poly.entity_id
_entity_poly.type
_entity_poly.pdbx_seq_one_letter_code
_entity_poly.pdbx_strand_id
1 'polypeptide(L)'
;MMRIRLSLLILLFVFFILAPTLSRWYTDWLWFGEVGYRRVFWVPLLSRIGVTVVVGGTLFALFIVNLRPLLRRPPLDDIIDLEPRGRGGREFKRVIRRPWFGGIVIAVLALIAFLSGLAASAQWPMFQQFVHAQPFGVTDPIFGRDVGFFVFRLPVYQFVESWLFGWLMLIFLAAAAAYYLRYTPMMLRGVWSLPAQVRAHLSLLAGAIVLVRGWGFWLDAFSIEYSQRGAIVGAGYTDVRAVLPALRLLTVLFVVCAALLFINVRRRTLRPAVGVILVIALAWVIGLGVVPRFVQQFRVSPNELTVETPYIRYGIASTLKAFGLDRVREQVFSAEPVTAELVSRNRPTVDNVRLWDYRPLLSAYRQLQTLRPYYLFGDVDIDRYRIAGVQRQV
;
A
#
# COMPACT_ATOMS: atom_id res chain seq x y z
N MET A 1 16.47 -0.77 -53.56
CA MET A 1 15.00 -0.57 -53.60
C MET A 1 14.24 -1.26 -52.46
N MET A 2 14.55 -2.51 -52.08
CA MET A 2 13.80 -3.25 -51.05
C MET A 2 13.83 -2.61 -49.65
N ARG A 3 14.98 -2.10 -49.18
CA ARG A 3 15.08 -1.39 -47.88
C ARG A 3 14.25 -0.11 -47.82
N ILE A 4 14.20 0.65 -48.91
CA ILE A 4 13.43 1.91 -49.00
C ILE A 4 11.93 1.63 -48.97
N ARG A 5 11.47 0.62 -49.70
CA ARG A 5 10.06 0.17 -49.67
C ARG A 5 9.64 -0.33 -48.28
N LEU A 6 10.52 -1.06 -47.60
CA LEU A 6 10.26 -1.54 -46.23
C LEU A 6 10.19 -0.38 -45.23
N SER A 7 11.10 0.59 -45.31
CA SER A 7 11.06 1.80 -44.47
C SER A 7 9.79 2.62 -44.71
N LEU A 8 9.34 2.76 -45.96
CA LEU A 8 8.09 3.42 -46.32
C LEU A 8 6.86 2.69 -45.76
N LEU A 9 6.84 1.36 -45.86
CA LEU A 9 5.76 0.52 -45.29
C LEU A 9 5.70 0.64 -43.77
N ILE A 10 6.85 0.62 -43.09
CA ILE A 10 6.93 0.82 -41.64
C ILE A 10 6.46 2.21 -41.25
N LEU A 11 6.87 3.25 -41.99
CA LEU A 11 6.45 4.63 -41.74
C LEU A 11 4.93 4.79 -41.91
N LEU A 12 4.37 4.22 -42.98
CA LEU A 12 2.93 4.22 -43.24
C LEU A 12 2.16 3.49 -42.14
N PHE A 13 2.64 2.33 -41.72
CA PHE A 13 2.05 1.55 -40.64
C PHE A 13 2.07 2.32 -39.31
N VAL A 14 3.21 2.92 -38.96
CA VAL A 14 3.36 3.78 -37.77
C VAL A 14 2.43 4.99 -37.84
N PHE A 15 2.28 5.61 -39.01
CA PHE A 15 1.37 6.72 -39.23
C PHE A 15 -0.09 6.32 -38.98
N PHE A 16 -0.58 5.22 -39.55
CA PHE A 16 -1.96 4.78 -39.35
C PHE A 16 -2.28 4.36 -37.92
N ILE A 17 -1.28 3.89 -37.15
CA ILE A 17 -1.45 3.59 -35.73
C ILE A 17 -1.50 4.86 -34.89
N LEU A 18 -0.62 5.83 -35.16
CA LEU A 18 -0.50 7.05 -34.34
C LEU A 18 -1.52 8.13 -34.71
N ALA A 19 -1.96 8.20 -35.98
CA ALA A 19 -2.82 9.28 -36.46
C ALA A 19 -4.16 9.39 -35.70
N PRO A 20 -4.89 8.30 -35.40
CA PRO A 20 -6.12 8.39 -34.60
C PRO A 20 -5.86 8.90 -33.17
N THR A 21 -4.77 8.45 -32.55
CA THR A 21 -4.37 8.87 -31.20
C THR A 21 -3.98 10.34 -31.17
N LEU A 22 -3.15 10.78 -32.11
CA LEU A 22 -2.73 12.18 -32.25
C LEU A 22 -3.91 13.09 -32.58
N SER A 23 -4.84 12.63 -33.42
CA SER A 23 -6.06 13.36 -33.76
C SER A 23 -6.95 13.57 -32.53
N ARG A 24 -7.21 12.51 -31.74
CA ARG A 24 -7.94 12.65 -30.46
C ARG A 24 -7.22 13.59 -29.50
N TRP A 25 -5.92 13.41 -29.33
CA TRP A 25 -5.12 14.24 -28.43
C TRP A 25 -5.13 15.72 -28.83
N TYR A 26 -5.03 16.02 -30.13
CA TYR A 26 -5.11 17.37 -30.66
C TYR A 26 -6.51 17.97 -30.52
N THR A 27 -7.56 17.17 -30.78
CA THR A 27 -8.95 17.58 -30.63
C THR A 27 -9.27 17.91 -29.16
N ASP A 28 -8.81 17.07 -28.22
CA ASP A 28 -8.94 17.32 -26.79
C ASP A 28 -8.20 18.61 -26.40
N TRP A 29 -6.98 18.83 -26.90
CA TRP A 29 -6.21 20.05 -26.62
C TRP A 29 -6.88 21.34 -27.14
N LEU A 30 -7.51 21.27 -28.33
CA LEU A 30 -8.34 22.36 -28.86
C LEU A 30 -9.57 22.57 -27.98
N TRP A 31 -10.31 21.50 -27.66
CA TRP A 31 -11.51 21.56 -26.83
C TRP A 31 -11.24 22.18 -25.45
N PHE A 32 -10.21 21.73 -24.74
CA PHE A 32 -9.82 22.34 -23.46
C PHE A 32 -9.36 23.80 -23.60
N GLY A 33 -8.86 24.19 -24.78
CA GLY A 33 -8.54 25.58 -25.11
C GLY A 33 -9.79 26.45 -25.21
N GLU A 34 -10.79 26.00 -25.95
CA GLU A 34 -12.06 26.71 -26.17
C GLU A 34 -12.83 26.95 -24.86
N VAL A 35 -12.83 25.98 -23.95
CA VAL A 35 -13.51 26.12 -22.64
C VAL A 35 -12.65 26.87 -21.61
N GLY A 36 -11.44 27.33 -21.96
CA GLY A 36 -10.53 28.06 -21.06
C GLY A 36 -9.82 27.20 -20.00
N TYR A 37 -10.00 25.87 -20.04
CA TYR A 37 -9.42 24.91 -19.10
C TYR A 37 -8.17 24.19 -19.65
N ARG A 38 -7.36 24.85 -20.49
CA ARG A 38 -6.16 24.27 -21.11
C ARG A 38 -5.16 23.69 -20.09
N ARG A 39 -5.16 24.20 -18.85
CA ARG A 39 -4.35 23.66 -17.75
C ARG A 39 -4.78 22.25 -17.33
N VAL A 40 -6.07 21.92 -17.39
CA VAL A 40 -6.61 20.59 -17.02
C VAL A 40 -6.13 19.50 -17.97
N PHE A 41 -5.82 19.85 -19.21
CA PHE A 41 -5.18 18.93 -20.17
C PHE A 41 -3.70 18.67 -19.85
N TRP A 42 -2.93 19.72 -19.59
CA TRP A 42 -1.49 19.61 -19.37
C TRP A 42 -1.13 19.03 -18.00
N VAL A 43 -1.92 19.29 -16.96
CA VAL A 43 -1.60 18.85 -15.58
C VAL A 43 -1.44 17.34 -15.49
N PRO A 44 -2.39 16.48 -15.91
CA PRO A 44 -2.23 15.03 -15.84
C PRO A 44 -1.02 14.54 -16.64
N LEU A 45 -0.79 15.07 -17.84
CA LEU A 45 0.31 14.66 -18.71
C LEU A 45 1.66 15.00 -18.08
N LEU A 46 1.87 16.25 -17.69
CA LEU A 46 3.12 16.71 -17.07
C LEU A 46 3.35 16.03 -15.72
N SER A 47 2.29 15.74 -14.96
CA SER A 47 2.39 15.00 -13.70
C SER A 47 2.89 13.57 -13.93
N ARG A 48 2.31 12.85 -14.89
CA ARG A 48 2.74 11.48 -15.22
C ARG A 48 4.19 11.44 -15.68
N ILE A 49 4.60 12.40 -16.52
CA ILE A 49 5.99 12.53 -16.96
C ILE A 49 6.89 12.84 -15.75
N GLY A 50 6.52 13.81 -14.92
CA GLY A 50 7.27 14.21 -13.73
C GLY A 50 7.47 13.04 -12.76
N VAL A 51 6.41 12.30 -12.44
CA VAL A 51 6.47 11.11 -11.58
C VAL A 51 7.38 10.04 -12.20
N THR A 52 7.25 9.78 -13.51
CA THR A 52 8.10 8.81 -14.22
C THR A 52 9.58 9.17 -14.11
N VAL A 53 9.91 10.44 -14.33
CA VAL A 53 11.29 10.94 -14.29
C VAL A 53 11.85 10.90 -12.87
N VAL A 54 11.08 11.32 -11.87
CA VAL A 54 11.54 11.35 -10.47
C VAL A 54 11.71 9.93 -9.93
N VAL A 55 10.70 9.08 -10.04
CA VAL A 55 10.72 7.71 -9.51
C VAL A 55 11.72 6.86 -10.28
N GLY A 56 11.65 6.88 -11.62
CA GLY A 56 12.57 6.13 -12.47
C GLY A 56 14.01 6.64 -12.35
N GLY A 57 14.23 7.95 -12.32
CA GLY A 57 15.55 8.55 -12.13
C GLY A 57 16.16 8.17 -10.78
N THR A 58 15.37 8.16 -9.71
CA THR A 58 15.82 7.73 -8.38
C THR A 58 16.24 6.26 -8.38
N LEU A 59 15.45 5.37 -9.01
CA LEU A 59 15.81 3.96 -9.09
C LEU A 59 17.05 3.72 -9.94
N PHE A 60 17.16 4.43 -11.07
CA PHE A 60 18.34 4.36 -11.90
C PHE A 60 19.60 4.78 -11.13
N ALA A 61 19.52 5.88 -10.36
CA ALA A 61 20.61 6.30 -9.49
C ALA A 61 20.97 5.22 -8.46
N LEU A 62 19.97 4.59 -7.82
CA LEU A 62 20.19 3.47 -6.90
C LEU A 62 20.89 2.29 -7.58
N PHE A 63 20.47 1.90 -8.78
CA PHE A 63 21.14 0.83 -9.54
C PHE A 63 22.61 1.16 -9.83
N ILE A 64 22.89 2.38 -10.32
CA ILE A 64 24.26 2.78 -10.65
C ILE A 64 25.16 2.79 -9.41
N VAL A 65 24.67 3.29 -8.28
CA VAL A 65 25.42 3.30 -7.02
C VAL A 65 25.76 1.87 -6.57
N ASN A 66 24.81 0.94 -6.67
CA ASN A 66 24.99 -0.46 -6.25
C ASN A 66 25.75 -1.32 -7.27
N LEU A 67 25.84 -0.89 -8.53
CA LEU A 67 26.63 -1.56 -9.57
C LEU A 67 28.13 -1.25 -9.46
N ARG A 68 28.51 -0.06 -8.98
CA ARG A 68 29.91 0.38 -8.85
C ARG A 68 30.79 -0.60 -8.06
N PRO A 69 30.40 -1.12 -6.88
CA PRO A 69 31.19 -2.11 -6.14
C PRO A 69 31.38 -3.43 -6.90
N LEU A 70 30.42 -3.80 -7.76
CA LEU A 70 30.45 -5.03 -8.53
C LEU A 70 31.46 -4.95 -9.68
N LEU A 71 31.55 -3.77 -10.32
CA LEU A 71 32.44 -3.48 -11.45
C LEU A 71 33.91 -3.26 -11.02
N ARG A 72 34.19 -3.00 -9.74
CA ARG A 72 35.57 -2.89 -9.25
C ARG A 72 36.28 -4.25 -9.34
N ARG A 73 37.48 -4.24 -9.95
CA ARG A 73 38.33 -5.43 -10.06
C ARG A 73 38.70 -5.92 -8.66
N PRO A 74 38.57 -7.21 -8.37
CA PRO A 74 39.07 -7.73 -7.11
C PRO A 74 40.59 -7.82 -7.19
N PRO A 75 41.33 -7.62 -6.09
CA PRO A 75 42.78 -7.85 -6.06
C PRO A 75 43.15 -9.35 -6.22
N LEU A 76 42.18 -10.24 -6.44
CA LEU A 76 42.35 -11.69 -6.44
C LEU A 76 42.70 -12.29 -7.80
N ASP A 77 42.51 -11.56 -8.90
CA ASP A 77 43.02 -11.99 -10.21
C ASP A 77 44.57 -11.98 -10.25
N ASP A 78 45.23 -11.27 -9.31
CA ASP A 78 46.70 -11.23 -9.20
C ASP A 78 47.29 -12.28 -8.23
N ILE A 79 46.48 -12.94 -7.38
CA ILE A 79 46.96 -13.80 -6.28
C ILE A 79 46.61 -15.27 -6.49
N ILE A 80 45.53 -15.55 -7.22
CA ILE A 80 45.11 -16.91 -7.55
C ILE A 80 44.83 -16.91 -9.05
N ASP A 81 45.62 -17.67 -9.81
CA ASP A 81 45.29 -18.02 -11.19
C ASP A 81 43.97 -18.82 -11.19
N LEU A 82 42.86 -18.07 -11.17
CA LEU A 82 41.52 -18.52 -11.49
C LEU A 82 41.44 -18.62 -13.01
N GLU A 83 42.33 -19.42 -13.59
CA GLU A 83 42.23 -19.87 -14.96
C GLU A 83 40.96 -20.73 -15.04
N PRO A 84 39.96 -20.35 -15.85
CA PRO A 84 38.80 -21.18 -16.04
C PRO A 84 39.26 -22.44 -16.77
N ARG A 85 39.36 -23.58 -16.06
CA ARG A 85 39.53 -24.89 -16.67
C ARG A 85 38.23 -25.27 -17.38
N GLY A 86 38.04 -24.75 -18.58
CA GLY A 86 36.91 -25.03 -19.47
C GLY A 86 36.75 -23.98 -20.58
N ARG A 87 36.44 -24.39 -21.82
CA ARG A 87 36.19 -23.47 -22.96
C ARG A 87 35.09 -22.44 -22.63
N GLY A 88 33.99 -22.87 -21.99
CA GLY A 88 32.86 -21.98 -21.64
C GLY A 88 33.19 -20.89 -20.62
N GLY A 89 34.02 -21.16 -19.61
CA GLY A 89 34.40 -20.16 -18.60
C GLY A 89 35.35 -19.08 -19.14
N ARG A 90 36.22 -19.45 -20.10
CA ARG A 90 37.12 -18.50 -20.79
C ARG A 90 36.39 -17.61 -21.79
N GLU A 91 35.36 -18.14 -22.47
CA GLU A 91 34.54 -17.36 -23.40
C GLU A 91 33.60 -16.40 -22.67
N PHE A 92 32.96 -16.83 -21.57
CA PHE A 92 32.09 -15.96 -20.75
C PHE A 92 32.85 -14.76 -20.15
N LYS A 93 34.06 -14.98 -19.61
CA LYS A 93 34.95 -13.88 -19.15
C LYS A 93 35.31 -12.90 -20.28
N ARG A 94 35.46 -13.39 -21.52
CA ARG A 94 35.83 -12.57 -22.70
C ARG A 94 34.66 -11.71 -23.18
N VAL A 95 33.44 -12.22 -23.13
CA VAL A 95 32.21 -11.49 -23.48
C VAL A 95 31.92 -10.36 -22.48
N ILE A 96 32.03 -10.63 -21.18
CA ILE A 96 31.82 -9.64 -20.10
C ILE A 96 32.86 -8.51 -20.14
N ARG A 97 34.09 -8.81 -20.60
CA ARG A 97 35.19 -7.83 -20.70
C ARG A 97 35.05 -6.83 -21.85
N ARG A 98 34.12 -7.03 -22.79
CA ARG A 98 33.96 -6.09 -23.90
C ARG A 98 33.14 -4.87 -23.47
N PRO A 99 33.50 -3.65 -23.89
CA PRO A 99 32.86 -2.39 -23.45
C PRO A 99 31.36 -2.30 -23.76
N TRP A 100 30.90 -2.90 -24.87
CA TRP A 100 29.47 -2.98 -25.22
C TRP A 100 28.60 -3.71 -24.18
N PHE A 101 29.14 -4.67 -23.42
CA PHE A 101 28.36 -5.44 -22.44
C PHE A 101 27.97 -4.57 -21.25
N GLY A 102 28.86 -3.67 -20.81
CA GLY A 102 28.53 -2.67 -19.79
C GLY A 102 27.44 -1.70 -20.27
N GLY A 103 27.48 -1.31 -21.55
CA GLY A 103 26.42 -0.51 -22.16
C GLY A 103 25.06 -1.21 -22.17
N ILE A 104 25.02 -2.51 -22.50
CA ILE A 104 23.80 -3.32 -22.48
C ILE A 104 23.23 -3.42 -21.05
N VAL A 105 24.07 -3.68 -20.05
CA VAL A 105 23.62 -3.76 -18.64
C VAL A 105 23.03 -2.43 -18.19
N ILE A 106 23.68 -1.31 -18.48
CA ILE A 106 23.16 0.02 -18.13
C ILE A 106 21.84 0.29 -18.87
N ALA A 107 21.73 -0.08 -20.15
CA ALA A 107 20.49 0.08 -20.92
C ALA A 107 19.34 -0.74 -20.35
N VAL A 108 19.59 -1.99 -19.93
CA VAL A 108 18.59 -2.84 -19.28
C VAL A 108 18.16 -2.24 -17.92
N LEU A 109 19.11 -1.78 -17.11
CA LEU A 109 18.79 -1.13 -15.83
C LEU A 109 18.02 0.18 -16.01
N ALA A 110 18.37 0.97 -17.03
CA ALA A 110 17.64 2.18 -17.41
C ALA A 110 16.21 1.85 -17.87
N LEU A 111 16.03 0.77 -18.64
CA LEU A 111 14.71 0.30 -19.06
C LEU A 111 13.87 -0.13 -17.84
N ILE A 112 14.43 -0.94 -16.93
CA ILE A 112 13.73 -1.35 -15.70
C ILE A 112 13.35 -0.11 -14.86
N ALA A 113 14.27 0.84 -14.73
CA ALA A 113 14.02 2.08 -14.00
C ALA A 113 12.91 2.92 -14.64
N PHE A 114 12.93 3.06 -15.96
CA PHE A 114 11.88 3.74 -16.73
C PHE A 114 10.52 3.05 -16.58
N LEU A 115 10.47 1.72 -16.69
CA LEU A 115 9.23 0.95 -16.50
C LEU A 115 8.68 1.08 -15.08
N SER A 116 9.54 1.12 -14.05
CA SER A 116 9.10 1.38 -12.68
C SER A 116 8.52 2.79 -12.52
N GLY A 117 9.16 3.80 -13.11
CA GLY A 117 8.64 5.16 -13.14
C GLY A 117 7.29 5.26 -13.87
N LEU A 118 7.17 4.56 -15.01
CA LEU A 118 5.94 4.51 -15.79
C LEU A 118 4.80 3.85 -14.99
N ALA A 119 5.09 2.77 -14.27
CA ALA A 119 4.13 2.14 -13.36
C ALA A 119 3.69 3.11 -12.24
N ALA A 120 4.64 3.84 -11.63
CA ALA A 120 4.34 4.84 -10.61
C ALA A 120 3.52 6.02 -11.14
N SER A 121 3.64 6.35 -12.44
CA SER A 121 2.87 7.43 -13.07
C SER A 121 1.35 7.23 -12.99
N ALA A 122 0.88 5.99 -12.82
CA ALA A 122 -0.54 5.71 -12.58
C ALA A 122 -1.06 6.39 -11.30
N GLN A 123 -0.18 6.59 -10.31
CA GLN A 123 -0.48 7.25 -9.03
C GLN A 123 -0.27 8.78 -9.09
N TRP A 124 -0.22 9.37 -10.29
CA TRP A 124 -0.09 10.84 -10.44
C TRP A 124 -1.13 11.66 -9.64
N PRO A 125 -2.39 11.23 -9.40
CA PRO A 125 -3.32 12.01 -8.59
C PRO A 125 -2.87 12.09 -7.13
N MET A 126 -2.33 11.00 -6.57
CA MET A 126 -1.78 10.95 -5.22
C MET A 126 -0.64 11.96 -5.05
N PHE A 127 0.29 12.00 -6.01
CA PHE A 127 1.39 12.96 -5.98
C PHE A 127 0.92 14.40 -6.17
N GLN A 128 -0.08 14.64 -7.01
CA GLN A 128 -0.66 15.97 -7.18
C GLN A 128 -1.37 16.47 -5.91
N GLN A 129 -2.12 15.58 -5.24
CA GLN A 129 -2.75 15.86 -3.95
C GLN A 129 -1.71 16.16 -2.86
N PHE A 130 -0.56 15.49 -2.88
CA PHE A 130 0.55 15.77 -1.96
C PHE A 130 1.16 17.16 -2.18
N VAL A 131 1.44 17.52 -3.44
CA VAL A 131 2.04 18.82 -3.78
C VAL A 131 1.08 19.97 -3.46
N HIS A 132 -0.21 19.78 -3.68
CA HIS A 132 -1.24 20.79 -3.44
C HIS A 132 -2.04 20.52 -2.16
N ALA A 133 -1.43 19.86 -1.17
CA ALA A 133 -2.11 19.48 0.07
C ALA A 133 -2.60 20.73 0.82
N GLN A 134 -3.89 20.74 1.18
CA GLN A 134 -4.51 21.80 1.98
C GLN A 134 -4.92 21.26 3.35
N PRO A 135 -4.88 22.09 4.42
CA PRO A 135 -5.40 21.71 5.71
C PRO A 135 -6.93 21.62 5.67
N PHE A 136 -7.48 20.65 6.41
CA PHE A 136 -8.93 20.54 6.59
C PHE A 136 -9.44 21.44 7.72
N GLY A 137 -8.56 21.90 8.61
CA GLY A 137 -8.92 22.69 9.79
C GLY A 137 -9.53 21.83 10.90
N VAL A 138 -9.32 20.52 10.84
CA VAL A 138 -9.82 19.55 11.83
C VAL A 138 -8.67 18.65 12.23
N THR A 139 -8.40 18.60 13.53
CA THR A 139 -7.36 17.75 14.10
C THR A 139 -7.93 16.42 14.55
N ASP A 140 -7.21 15.36 14.25
CA ASP A 140 -7.47 14.02 14.78
C ASP A 140 -7.20 13.99 16.31
N PRO A 141 -8.11 13.39 17.10
CA PRO A 141 -7.98 13.29 18.56
C PRO A 141 -6.84 12.40 19.06
N ILE A 142 -6.28 11.49 18.24
CA ILE A 142 -5.29 10.51 18.71
C ILE A 142 -3.85 11.00 18.52
N PHE A 143 -3.52 11.52 17.34
CA PHE A 143 -2.20 12.02 16.97
C PHE A 143 -2.10 13.55 16.98
N GLY A 144 -3.22 14.27 17.10
CA GLY A 144 -3.23 15.75 17.08
C GLY A 144 -2.78 16.34 15.74
N ARG A 145 -2.92 15.58 14.65
CA ARG A 145 -2.55 15.99 13.29
C ARG A 145 -3.80 16.42 12.53
N ASP A 146 -3.66 17.40 11.64
CA ASP A 146 -4.76 17.76 10.73
C ASP A 146 -5.12 16.58 9.82
N VAL A 147 -6.41 16.37 9.56
CA VAL A 147 -6.92 15.29 8.69
C VAL A 147 -6.25 15.31 7.29
N GLY A 148 -5.87 16.49 6.78
CA GLY A 148 -5.15 16.61 5.51
C GLY A 148 -3.80 15.89 5.47
N PHE A 149 -3.15 15.66 6.62
CA PHE A 149 -1.96 14.81 6.69
C PHE A 149 -2.27 13.37 6.26
N PHE A 150 -3.36 12.81 6.80
CA PHE A 150 -3.76 11.43 6.54
C PHE A 150 -4.27 11.23 5.12
N VAL A 151 -5.02 12.21 4.59
CA VAL A 151 -5.58 12.14 3.23
C VAL A 151 -4.52 12.40 2.15
N PHE A 152 -3.65 13.40 2.32
CA PHE A 152 -2.77 13.86 1.24
C PHE A 152 -1.30 13.46 1.38
N ARG A 153 -0.78 13.32 2.60
CA ARG A 153 0.66 13.12 2.83
C ARG A 153 1.04 11.69 3.14
N LEU A 154 0.27 11.05 4.03
CA LEU A 154 0.53 9.68 4.45
C LEU A 154 0.57 8.67 3.27
N PRO A 155 -0.32 8.73 2.25
CA PRO A 155 -0.28 7.81 1.13
C PRO A 155 1.02 7.91 0.32
N VAL A 156 1.56 9.12 0.13
CA VAL A 156 2.84 9.31 -0.56
C VAL A 156 4.00 8.75 0.25
N TYR A 157 4.01 8.96 1.57
CA TYR A 157 5.06 8.38 2.42
C TYR A 157 5.03 6.85 2.41
N GLN A 158 3.84 6.25 2.47
CA GLN A 158 3.66 4.79 2.37
C GLN A 158 4.04 4.25 0.98
N PHE A 159 3.72 4.98 -0.09
CA PHE A 159 4.17 4.64 -1.43
C PHE A 159 5.69 4.64 -1.53
N VAL A 160 6.35 5.70 -1.04
CA VAL A 160 7.81 5.82 -1.08
C VAL A 160 8.47 4.74 -0.24
N GLU A 161 7.95 4.44 0.95
CA GLU A 161 8.47 3.37 1.81
C GLU A 161 8.37 2.01 1.13
N SER A 162 7.18 1.62 0.65
CA SER A 162 6.95 0.31 0.03
C SER A 162 7.75 0.15 -1.28
N TRP A 163 7.83 1.20 -2.08
CA TRP A 163 8.62 1.23 -3.31
C TRP A 163 10.12 1.12 -3.02
N LEU A 164 10.65 1.89 -2.06
CA LEU A 164 12.07 1.80 -1.67
C LEU A 164 12.40 0.44 -1.07
N PHE A 165 11.56 -0.08 -0.17
CA PHE A 165 11.76 -1.38 0.45
C PHE A 165 11.81 -2.50 -0.60
N GLY A 166 10.84 -2.53 -1.51
CA GLY A 166 10.78 -3.52 -2.59
C GLY A 166 12.02 -3.50 -3.49
N TRP A 167 12.42 -2.32 -3.95
CA TRP A 167 13.59 -2.21 -4.84
C TRP A 167 14.92 -2.43 -4.12
N LEU A 168 15.09 -1.94 -2.90
CA LEU A 168 16.30 -2.23 -2.11
C LEU A 168 16.44 -3.73 -1.83
N MET A 169 15.33 -4.42 -1.55
CA MET A 169 15.32 -5.87 -1.37
C MET A 169 15.73 -6.60 -2.65
N LEU A 170 15.18 -6.22 -3.81
CA LEU A 170 15.57 -6.79 -5.11
C LEU A 170 17.05 -6.53 -5.43
N ILE A 171 17.54 -5.32 -5.17
CA ILE A 171 18.95 -4.96 -5.35
C ILE A 171 19.84 -5.78 -4.41
N PHE A 172 19.44 -5.94 -3.15
CA PHE A 172 20.16 -6.77 -2.19
C PHE A 172 20.24 -8.23 -2.63
N LEU A 173 19.12 -8.81 -3.06
CA LEU A 173 19.08 -10.19 -3.56
C LEU A 173 19.93 -10.36 -4.83
N ALA A 174 19.82 -9.43 -5.78
CA ALA A 174 20.62 -9.44 -7.00
C ALA A 174 22.12 -9.29 -6.70
N ALA A 175 22.50 -8.38 -5.79
CA ALA A 175 23.88 -8.20 -5.36
C ALA A 175 24.40 -9.43 -4.61
N ALA A 176 23.61 -9.99 -3.70
CA ALA A 176 23.96 -11.21 -2.97
C ALA A 176 24.14 -12.40 -3.92
N ALA A 177 23.25 -12.60 -4.89
CA ALA A 177 23.37 -13.63 -5.92
C ALA A 177 24.61 -13.41 -6.79
N ALA A 178 24.86 -12.17 -7.23
CA ALA A 178 26.05 -11.84 -8.01
C ALA A 178 27.36 -12.10 -7.24
N TYR A 179 27.39 -11.76 -5.94
CA TYR A 179 28.53 -12.08 -5.08
C TYR A 179 28.65 -13.58 -4.85
N TYR A 180 27.55 -14.29 -4.59
CA TYR A 180 27.54 -15.73 -4.42
C TYR A 180 28.17 -16.42 -5.63
N LEU A 181 27.65 -16.17 -6.84
CA LEU A 181 28.18 -16.72 -8.10
C LEU A 181 29.66 -16.37 -8.33
N ARG A 182 30.07 -15.16 -7.95
CA ARG A 182 31.45 -14.69 -8.09
C ARG A 182 32.42 -15.41 -7.15
N TYR A 183 31.99 -15.75 -5.93
CA TYR A 183 32.84 -16.35 -4.89
C TYR A 183 32.62 -17.87 -4.71
N THR A 184 31.67 -18.50 -5.41
CA THR A 184 31.44 -19.96 -5.40
C THR A 184 32.73 -20.77 -5.61
N PRO A 185 33.65 -20.42 -6.56
CA PRO A 185 34.89 -21.18 -6.75
C PRO A 185 35.82 -21.19 -5.53
N MET A 186 35.77 -20.17 -4.67
CA MET A 186 36.55 -20.12 -3.42
C MET A 186 35.94 -20.97 -2.31
N MET A 187 34.60 -20.96 -2.21
CA MET A 187 33.88 -21.79 -1.24
C MET A 187 34.08 -23.29 -1.52
N LEU A 188 34.07 -23.69 -2.79
CA LEU A 188 34.38 -25.07 -3.22
C LEU A 188 35.82 -25.50 -2.88
N ARG A 189 36.75 -24.55 -2.72
CA ARG A 189 38.14 -24.78 -2.30
C ARG A 189 38.33 -24.71 -0.78
N GLY A 190 37.25 -24.69 0.00
CA GLY A 190 37.28 -24.70 1.47
C GLY A 190 37.50 -23.33 2.13
N VAL A 191 37.55 -22.24 1.36
CA VAL A 191 37.73 -20.88 1.92
C VAL A 191 36.37 -20.20 2.08
N TRP A 192 35.84 -20.22 3.31
CA TRP A 192 34.53 -19.65 3.67
C TRP A 192 34.60 -18.18 4.12
N SER A 193 35.55 -17.40 3.60
CA SER A 193 35.72 -15.99 3.98
C SER A 193 35.27 -15.03 2.87
N LEU A 194 34.19 -14.28 3.10
CA LEU A 194 33.79 -13.18 2.22
C LEU A 194 34.80 -12.02 2.32
N PRO A 195 35.15 -11.32 1.22
CA PRO A 195 35.98 -10.12 1.30
C PRO A 195 35.32 -8.99 2.10
N ALA A 196 36.15 -8.12 2.70
CA ALA A 196 35.66 -7.03 3.53
C ALA A 196 34.74 -6.06 2.76
N GLN A 197 35.04 -5.78 1.50
CA GLN A 197 34.25 -4.89 0.63
C GLN A 197 32.86 -5.45 0.35
N VAL A 198 32.74 -6.77 0.16
CA VAL A 198 31.47 -7.46 -0.11
C VAL A 198 30.59 -7.43 1.13
N ARG A 199 31.16 -7.77 2.30
CA ARG A 199 30.45 -7.68 3.59
C ARG A 199 30.00 -6.25 3.88
N ALA A 200 30.85 -5.27 3.63
CA ALA A 200 30.53 -3.86 3.80
C ALA A 200 29.34 -3.44 2.93
N HIS A 201 29.37 -3.77 1.64
CA HIS A 201 28.29 -3.42 0.71
C HIS A 201 26.96 -4.10 1.11
N LEU A 202 26.98 -5.40 1.37
CA LEU A 202 25.78 -6.13 1.80
C LEU A 202 25.25 -5.66 3.15
N SER A 203 26.12 -5.30 4.11
CA SER A 203 25.71 -4.75 5.40
C SER A 203 25.09 -3.36 5.25
N LEU A 204 25.60 -2.54 4.34
CA LEU A 204 25.04 -1.21 4.06
C LEU A 204 23.68 -1.30 3.38
N LEU A 205 23.52 -2.21 2.41
CA LEU A 205 22.22 -2.50 1.80
C LEU A 205 21.22 -3.05 2.82
N ALA A 206 21.62 -4.02 3.64
CA ALA A 206 20.78 -4.57 4.69
C ALA A 206 20.38 -3.49 5.72
N GLY A 207 21.33 -2.63 6.12
CA GLY A 207 21.06 -1.51 7.02
C GLY A 207 20.07 -0.51 6.42
N ALA A 208 20.18 -0.20 5.13
CA ALA A 208 19.23 0.65 4.43
C ALA A 208 17.82 0.03 4.37
N ILE A 209 17.70 -1.27 4.06
CA ILE A 209 16.42 -1.99 4.06
C ILE A 209 15.77 -1.96 5.44
N VAL A 210 16.54 -2.25 6.49
CA VAL A 210 16.05 -2.23 7.88
C VAL A 210 15.64 -0.80 8.28
N LEU A 211 16.39 0.21 7.88
CA LEU A 211 16.04 1.60 8.18
C LEU A 211 14.72 2.02 7.50
N VAL A 212 14.57 1.70 6.21
CA VAL A 212 13.33 1.97 5.46
C VAL A 212 12.15 1.24 6.10
N ARG A 213 12.31 -0.03 6.47
CA ARG A 213 11.24 -0.77 7.15
C ARG A 213 10.89 -0.20 8.53
N GLY A 214 11.89 0.31 9.25
CA GLY A 214 11.71 1.03 10.51
C GLY A 214 10.88 2.31 10.34
N TRP A 215 11.15 3.07 9.27
CA TRP A 215 10.29 4.19 8.87
C TRP A 215 8.88 3.72 8.50
N GLY A 216 8.75 2.56 7.85
CA GLY A 216 7.47 1.90 7.61
C GLY A 216 6.67 1.67 8.89
N PHE A 217 7.26 1.13 9.95
CA PHE A 217 6.53 0.95 11.23
C PHE A 217 6.08 2.27 11.86
N TRP A 218 6.87 3.33 11.68
CA TRP A 218 6.47 4.66 12.12
C TRP A 218 5.29 5.21 11.31
N LEU A 219 5.23 4.92 10.00
CA LEU A 219 4.09 5.26 9.14
C LEU A 219 2.86 4.39 9.46
N ASP A 220 3.05 3.09 9.69
CA ASP A 220 2.04 2.12 10.10
C ASP A 220 1.35 2.58 11.40
N ALA A 221 2.09 3.26 12.28
CA ALA A 221 1.53 3.83 13.51
C ALA A 221 0.38 4.81 13.22
N PHE A 222 0.46 5.62 12.15
CA PHE A 222 -0.62 6.51 11.75
C PHE A 222 -1.76 5.79 11.03
N SER A 223 -1.48 4.64 10.41
CA SER A 223 -2.52 3.87 9.71
C SER A 223 -3.53 3.18 10.63
N ILE A 224 -3.32 3.20 11.95
CA ILE A 224 -4.29 2.69 12.91
C ILE A 224 -5.63 3.44 12.81
N GLU A 225 -5.64 4.68 12.32
CA GLU A 225 -6.86 5.45 12.04
C GLU A 225 -7.72 4.83 10.92
N TYR A 226 -7.17 3.90 10.14
CA TYR A 226 -7.89 3.14 9.10
C TYR A 226 -8.20 1.70 9.52
N SER A 227 -8.02 1.36 10.81
CA SER A 227 -8.28 0.02 11.32
C SER A 227 -9.74 -0.37 11.17
N GLN A 228 -9.99 -1.63 10.83
CA GLN A 228 -11.32 -2.23 10.72
C GLN A 228 -11.55 -3.31 11.79
N ARG A 229 -10.75 -3.32 12.86
CA ARG A 229 -10.77 -4.37 13.88
C ARG A 229 -11.89 -4.23 14.91
N GLY A 230 -12.38 -3.01 15.14
CA GLY A 230 -13.40 -2.72 16.16
C GLY A 230 -14.82 -2.64 15.60
N ALA A 231 -15.76 -2.24 16.45
CA ALA A 231 -17.17 -2.03 16.07
C ALA A 231 -17.38 -0.91 15.04
N ILE A 232 -16.40 0.01 14.92
CA ILE A 232 -16.37 1.11 13.95
C ILE A 232 -15.05 1.08 13.17
N VAL A 233 -15.08 1.63 11.95
CA VAL A 233 -13.85 1.90 11.20
C VAL A 233 -13.13 3.07 11.87
N GLY A 234 -11.89 2.84 12.29
CA GLY A 234 -11.11 3.79 13.07
C GLY A 234 -10.23 3.09 14.12
N ALA A 235 -9.37 3.87 14.77
CA ALA A 235 -8.50 3.34 15.81
C ALA A 235 -9.29 2.95 17.06
N GLY A 236 -9.32 1.65 17.37
CA GLY A 236 -9.93 1.12 18.60
C GLY A 236 -9.00 1.15 19.81
N TYR A 237 -9.50 0.72 20.97
CA TYR A 237 -8.70 0.68 22.20
C TYR A 237 -7.44 -0.19 22.05
N THR A 238 -7.59 -1.39 21.48
CA THR A 238 -6.47 -2.32 21.26
C THR A 238 -5.44 -1.72 20.29
N ASP A 239 -5.89 -1.00 19.27
CA ASP A 239 -4.97 -0.35 18.33
C ASP A 239 -4.15 0.75 19.03
N VAL A 240 -4.79 1.60 19.83
CA VAL A 240 -4.10 2.71 20.52
C VAL A 240 -3.24 2.24 21.70
N ARG A 241 -3.69 1.23 22.46
CA ARG A 241 -3.01 0.81 23.70
C ARG A 241 -2.10 -0.39 23.55
N ALA A 242 -2.22 -1.19 22.48
CA ALA A 242 -1.37 -2.35 22.24
C ALA A 242 -0.55 -2.20 20.95
N VAL A 243 -1.22 -1.96 19.82
CA VAL A 243 -0.57 -1.93 18.50
C VAL A 243 0.35 -0.72 18.35
N LEU A 244 -0.11 0.47 18.73
CA LEU A 244 0.66 1.71 18.60
C LEU A 244 1.98 1.68 19.41
N PRO A 245 2.00 1.27 20.71
CA PRO A 245 3.24 1.07 21.44
C PRO A 245 4.16 0.03 20.79
N ALA A 246 3.62 -1.08 20.28
CA ALA A 246 4.40 -2.10 19.59
C ALA A 246 5.06 -1.56 18.31
N LEU A 247 4.33 -0.79 17.50
CA LEU A 247 4.86 -0.15 16.29
C LEU A 247 5.96 0.87 16.61
N ARG A 248 5.78 1.67 17.67
CA ARG A 248 6.81 2.62 18.14
C ARG A 248 8.06 1.90 18.63
N LEU A 249 7.91 0.82 19.39
CA LEU A 249 9.03 -0.01 19.84
C LEU A 249 9.78 -0.62 18.65
N LEU A 250 9.05 -1.19 17.68
CA LEU A 250 9.63 -1.74 16.46
C LEU A 250 10.39 -0.68 15.65
N THR A 251 9.84 0.53 15.55
CA THR A 251 10.53 1.66 14.90
C THR A 251 11.92 1.89 15.52
N VAL A 252 11.98 2.06 16.84
CA VAL A 252 13.25 2.29 17.55
C VAL A 252 14.20 1.10 17.39
N LEU A 253 13.68 -0.11 17.54
CA LEU A 253 14.47 -1.33 17.40
C LEU A 253 15.11 -1.46 16.02
N PHE A 254 14.35 -1.18 14.95
CA PHE A 254 14.86 -1.20 13.58
C PHE A 254 15.90 -0.10 13.33
N VAL A 255 15.71 1.10 13.88
CA VAL A 255 16.71 2.18 13.80
C VAL A 255 18.02 1.76 14.48
N VAL A 256 17.95 1.17 15.68
CA VAL A 256 19.13 0.64 16.38
C VAL A 256 19.80 -0.47 15.57
N CYS A 257 19.02 -1.40 15.02
CA CYS A 257 19.52 -2.48 14.17
C CYS A 257 20.23 -1.96 12.92
N ALA A 258 19.66 -0.95 12.25
CA ALA A 258 20.27 -0.29 11.10
C ALA A 258 21.59 0.38 11.49
N ALA A 259 21.63 1.10 12.62
CA ALA A 259 22.86 1.70 13.13
C ALA A 259 23.95 0.66 13.41
N LEU A 260 23.60 -0.48 14.03
CA LEU A 260 24.53 -1.58 14.26
C LEU A 260 25.07 -2.17 12.94
N LEU A 261 24.22 -2.34 11.92
CA LEU A 261 24.63 -2.81 10.60
C LEU A 261 25.58 -1.84 9.91
N PHE A 262 25.33 -0.52 10.02
CA PHE A 262 26.23 0.50 9.50
C PHE A 262 27.58 0.55 10.24
N ILE A 263 27.58 0.41 11.57
CA ILE A 263 28.84 0.33 12.35
C ILE A 263 29.61 -0.95 11.99
N ASN A 264 28.90 -2.05 11.74
CA ASN A 264 29.51 -3.34 11.39
C ASN A 264 30.23 -3.32 10.03
N VAL A 265 30.01 -2.31 9.18
CA VAL A 265 30.78 -2.09 7.95
C VAL A 265 32.29 -2.07 8.21
N ARG A 266 32.71 -1.59 9.40
CA ARG A 266 34.13 -1.50 9.79
C ARG A 266 34.64 -2.67 10.61
N ARG A 267 33.76 -3.56 11.10
CA ARG A 267 34.13 -4.76 11.88
C ARG A 267 34.12 -6.01 11.00
N ARG A 268 35.03 -6.96 11.24
CA ARG A 268 35.24 -8.14 10.38
C ARG A 268 34.27 -9.31 10.63
N THR A 269 33.12 -9.09 11.29
CA THR A 269 32.24 -10.17 11.77
C THR A 269 30.79 -10.02 11.31
N LEU A 270 30.14 -11.12 10.88
CA LEU A 270 28.72 -11.13 10.47
C LEU A 270 27.73 -11.47 11.61
N ARG A 271 28.24 -11.84 12.79
CA ARG A 271 27.46 -12.23 13.97
C ARG A 271 26.36 -11.21 14.37
N PRO A 272 26.59 -9.88 14.39
CA PRO A 272 25.53 -8.94 14.75
C PRO A 272 24.39 -8.89 13.73
N ALA A 273 24.64 -9.19 12.45
CA ALA A 273 23.59 -9.17 11.43
C ALA A 273 22.55 -10.29 11.61
N VAL A 274 22.99 -11.48 12.07
CA VAL A 274 22.09 -12.61 12.36
C VAL A 274 21.25 -12.34 13.61
N GLY A 275 21.86 -11.77 14.65
CA GLY A 275 21.15 -11.36 15.87
C GLY A 275 20.07 -10.30 15.59
N VAL A 276 20.36 -9.34 14.71
CA VAL A 276 19.40 -8.32 14.27
C VAL A 276 18.17 -8.95 13.61
N ILE A 277 18.35 -9.91 12.70
CA ILE A 277 17.23 -10.58 12.01
C ILE A 277 16.34 -11.34 12.99
N LEU A 278 16.94 -12.08 13.93
CA LEU A 278 16.22 -12.84 14.96
C LEU A 278 15.42 -11.93 15.90
N VAL A 279 16.03 -10.84 16.36
CA VAL A 279 15.39 -9.86 17.24
C VAL A 279 14.23 -9.16 16.53
N ILE A 280 14.42 -8.81 15.25
CA ILE A 280 13.37 -8.25 14.39
C ILE A 280 12.19 -9.23 14.25
N ALA A 281 12.46 -10.48 13.89
CA ALA A 281 11.43 -11.49 13.69
C ALA A 281 10.63 -11.74 14.96
N LEU A 282 11.33 -11.86 16.10
CA LEU A 282 10.71 -12.09 17.40
C LEU A 282 9.84 -10.90 17.84
N ALA A 283 10.38 -9.67 17.73
CA ALA A 283 9.64 -8.47 18.09
C ALA A 283 8.38 -8.26 17.24
N TRP A 284 8.45 -8.62 15.94
CA TRP A 284 7.31 -8.52 15.03
C TRP A 284 6.20 -9.51 15.39
N VAL A 285 6.55 -10.79 15.57
CA VAL A 285 5.58 -11.85 15.93
C VAL A 285 4.92 -11.55 17.28
N ILE A 286 5.71 -11.17 18.28
CA ILE A 286 5.18 -10.90 19.63
C ILE A 286 4.35 -9.60 19.61
N GLY A 287 4.93 -8.51 19.11
CA GLY A 287 4.35 -7.17 19.21
C GLY A 287 3.06 -6.97 18.40
N LEU A 288 2.96 -7.56 17.21
CA LEU A 288 1.80 -7.37 16.32
C LEU A 288 0.90 -8.61 16.21
N GLY A 289 1.41 -9.81 16.51
CA GLY A 289 0.65 -11.05 16.44
C GLY A 289 0.04 -11.48 17.77
N VAL A 290 0.84 -11.48 18.83
CA VAL A 290 0.45 -12.04 20.14
C VAL A 290 -0.17 -10.98 21.05
N VAL A 291 0.53 -9.86 21.25
CA VAL A 291 0.12 -8.82 22.21
C VAL A 291 -1.27 -8.24 21.91
N PRO A 292 -1.63 -7.87 20.67
CA PRO A 292 -2.95 -7.31 20.39
C PRO A 292 -4.09 -8.31 20.65
N ARG A 293 -3.87 -9.59 20.32
CA ARG A 293 -4.86 -10.65 20.57
C ARG A 293 -5.11 -10.86 22.06
N PHE A 294 -4.04 -10.85 22.87
CA PHE A 294 -4.17 -10.93 24.32
C PHE A 294 -4.92 -9.73 24.89
N VAL A 295 -4.58 -8.51 24.47
CA VAL A 295 -5.28 -7.31 24.95
C VAL A 295 -6.76 -7.34 24.54
N GLN A 296 -7.07 -7.76 23.31
CA GLN A 296 -8.45 -7.91 22.86
C GLN A 296 -9.21 -8.92 23.73
N GLN A 297 -8.70 -10.15 23.84
CA GLN A 297 -9.39 -11.25 24.51
C GLN A 297 -9.58 -11.03 26.02
N PHE A 298 -8.55 -10.50 26.70
CA PHE A 298 -8.53 -10.43 28.16
C PHE A 298 -8.93 -9.07 28.74
N ARG A 299 -8.91 -8.00 27.94
CA ARG A 299 -9.22 -6.64 28.43
C ARG A 299 -10.37 -5.98 27.69
N VAL A 300 -10.47 -6.15 26.37
CA VAL A 300 -11.54 -5.51 25.58
C VAL A 300 -12.80 -6.35 25.59
N SER A 301 -12.76 -7.60 25.12
CA SER A 301 -13.94 -8.47 25.02
C SER A 301 -14.75 -8.61 26.33
N PRO A 302 -14.14 -8.65 27.54
CA PRO A 302 -14.92 -8.72 28.78
C PRO A 302 -15.66 -7.41 29.14
N ASN A 303 -15.22 -6.25 28.65
CA ASN A 303 -15.79 -4.94 28.99
C ASN A 303 -15.71 -3.96 27.80
N GLU A 304 -16.16 -4.42 26.63
CA GLU A 304 -15.94 -3.74 25.35
C GLU A 304 -16.60 -2.36 25.33
N LEU A 305 -17.85 -2.26 25.79
CA LEU A 305 -18.57 -0.99 25.81
C LEU A 305 -17.82 0.10 26.56
N THR A 306 -17.37 -0.16 27.79
CA THR A 306 -16.69 0.85 28.63
C THR A 306 -15.36 1.27 28.00
N VAL A 307 -14.60 0.30 27.49
CA VAL A 307 -13.23 0.49 27.01
C VAL A 307 -13.21 1.13 25.62
N GLU A 308 -14.19 0.82 24.76
CA GLU A 308 -14.30 1.35 23.40
C GLU A 308 -15.13 2.64 23.31
N THR A 309 -15.99 2.94 24.29
CA THR A 309 -16.83 4.18 24.32
C THR A 309 -16.11 5.44 23.85
N PRO A 310 -14.91 5.82 24.34
CA PRO A 310 -14.25 7.04 23.89
C PRO A 310 -13.89 7.01 22.40
N TYR A 311 -13.45 5.87 21.87
CA TYR A 311 -13.10 5.74 20.45
C TYR A 311 -14.34 5.72 19.57
N ILE A 312 -15.43 5.09 20.03
CA ILE A 312 -16.73 5.14 19.37
C ILE A 312 -17.22 6.59 19.29
N ARG A 313 -17.10 7.37 20.36
CA ARG A 313 -17.44 8.81 20.36
C ARG A 313 -16.60 9.60 19.35
N TYR A 314 -15.29 9.32 19.24
CA TYR A 314 -14.45 9.95 18.23
C TYR A 314 -14.92 9.61 16.80
N GLY A 315 -15.25 8.34 16.54
CA GLY A 315 -15.78 7.91 15.25
C GLY A 315 -17.11 8.59 14.89
N ILE A 316 -18.05 8.64 15.84
CA ILE A 316 -19.35 9.33 15.66
C ILE A 316 -19.12 10.81 15.37
N ALA A 317 -18.32 11.51 16.19
CA ALA A 317 -18.07 12.93 16.02
C ALA A 317 -17.40 13.25 14.66
N SER A 318 -16.41 12.46 14.27
CA SER A 318 -15.73 12.61 12.98
C SER A 318 -16.66 12.33 11.80
N THR A 319 -17.52 11.31 11.91
CA THR A 319 -18.49 10.97 10.86
C THR A 319 -19.54 12.06 10.71
N LEU A 320 -20.14 12.51 11.82
CA LEU A 320 -21.10 13.62 11.80
C LEU A 320 -20.50 14.86 11.16
N LYS A 321 -19.26 15.20 11.51
CA LYS A 321 -18.55 16.34 10.93
C LYS A 321 -18.25 16.17 9.44
N ALA A 322 -17.85 14.96 9.02
CA ALA A 322 -17.57 14.66 7.61
C ALA A 322 -18.81 14.80 6.71
N PHE A 323 -19.97 14.39 7.21
CA PHE A 323 -21.26 14.54 6.51
C PHE A 323 -21.94 15.90 6.76
N GLY A 324 -21.34 16.79 7.56
CA GLY A 324 -21.93 18.08 7.93
C GLY A 324 -23.20 17.97 8.80
N LEU A 325 -23.39 16.83 9.46
CA LEU A 325 -24.52 16.54 10.34
C LEU A 325 -24.35 17.14 11.75
N ASP A 326 -23.13 17.59 12.09
CA ASP A 326 -22.84 18.35 13.31
C ASP A 326 -23.55 19.71 13.39
N ARG A 327 -24.11 20.16 12.26
CA ARG A 327 -24.83 21.45 12.14
C ARG A 327 -26.35 21.28 12.08
N VAL A 328 -26.85 20.05 12.11
CA VAL A 328 -28.27 19.76 11.99
C VAL A 328 -28.93 19.91 13.37
N ARG A 329 -30.10 20.54 13.40
CA ARG A 329 -30.93 20.62 14.61
C ARG A 329 -31.84 19.42 14.65
N GLU A 330 -31.68 18.59 15.67
CA GLU A 330 -32.65 17.56 16.00
C GLU A 330 -33.95 18.21 16.49
N GLN A 331 -35.07 17.84 15.88
CA GLN A 331 -36.39 18.20 16.36
C GLN A 331 -37.05 16.94 16.88
N VAL A 332 -37.33 16.91 18.18
CA VAL A 332 -38.09 15.82 18.77
C VAL A 332 -39.54 15.99 18.33
N PHE A 333 -40.00 15.13 17.44
CA PHE A 333 -41.41 15.07 17.07
C PHE A 333 -42.20 14.46 18.23
N SER A 334 -42.86 15.31 19.02
CA SER A 334 -43.80 14.85 20.04
C SER A 334 -45.07 14.42 19.32
N ALA A 335 -45.35 13.11 19.33
CA ALA A 335 -46.59 12.60 18.77
C ALA A 335 -47.78 13.18 19.55
N GLU A 336 -48.74 13.77 18.84
CA GLU A 336 -49.99 14.21 19.45
C GLU A 336 -50.74 13.01 20.07
N PRO A 337 -51.47 13.21 21.18
CA PRO A 337 -52.30 12.17 21.76
C PRO A 337 -53.28 11.62 20.70
N VAL A 338 -53.32 10.30 20.57
CA VAL A 338 -54.22 9.64 19.60
C VAL A 338 -55.66 9.82 20.07
N THR A 339 -56.44 10.65 19.37
CA THR A 339 -57.87 10.85 19.63
C THR A 339 -58.75 9.92 18.80
N ALA A 340 -59.99 9.69 19.24
CA ALA A 340 -60.94 8.87 18.49
C ALA A 340 -61.27 9.46 17.11
N GLU A 341 -61.38 10.79 16.99
CA GLU A 341 -61.49 11.48 15.70
C GLU A 341 -60.27 11.26 14.80
N LEU A 342 -59.04 11.28 15.34
CA LEU A 342 -57.83 11.06 14.54
C LEU A 342 -57.80 9.64 13.97
N VAL A 343 -58.19 8.64 14.77
CA VAL A 343 -58.29 7.23 14.38
C VAL A 343 -59.37 7.02 13.32
N SER A 344 -60.54 7.64 13.46
CA SER A 344 -61.63 7.50 12.50
C SER A 344 -61.31 8.16 11.16
N ARG A 345 -60.64 9.32 11.16
CA ARG A 345 -60.19 10.02 9.95
C ARG A 345 -59.04 9.31 9.22
N ASN A 346 -58.22 8.55 9.94
CA ASN A 346 -57.07 7.82 9.39
C ASN A 346 -57.28 6.29 9.37
N ARG A 347 -58.53 5.85 9.17
CA ARG A 347 -58.87 4.42 9.07
C ARG A 347 -57.98 3.63 8.11
N PRO A 348 -57.65 4.12 6.90
CA PRO A 348 -56.74 3.41 6.00
C PRO A 348 -55.35 3.12 6.60
N THR A 349 -54.82 4.00 7.47
CA THR A 349 -53.54 3.75 8.15
C THR A 349 -53.71 2.72 9.26
N VAL A 350 -54.77 2.83 10.07
CA VAL A 350 -55.06 1.93 11.19
C VAL A 350 -55.32 0.50 10.71
N ASP A 351 -56.10 0.36 9.65
CA ASP A 351 -56.44 -0.93 9.07
C ASP A 351 -55.25 -1.59 8.35
N ASN A 352 -54.16 -0.84 8.14
CA ASN A 352 -52.88 -1.28 7.58
C ASN A 352 -51.72 -1.19 8.58
N VAL A 353 -52.00 -1.04 9.89
CA VAL A 353 -50.94 -1.08 10.89
C VAL A 353 -50.31 -2.46 10.88
N ARG A 354 -49.00 -2.47 10.63
CA ARG A 354 -48.22 -3.70 10.59
C ARG A 354 -48.10 -4.27 12.00
N LEU A 355 -48.75 -5.41 12.23
CA LEU A 355 -48.67 -6.15 13.49
C LEU A 355 -47.39 -6.99 13.62
N TRP A 356 -46.76 -7.34 12.49
CA TRP A 356 -45.58 -8.21 12.43
C TRP A 356 -44.41 -7.49 11.77
N ASP A 357 -43.28 -7.36 12.46
CA ASP A 357 -42.06 -6.84 11.82
C ASP A 357 -41.40 -7.94 10.97
N TYR A 358 -41.05 -7.62 9.72
CA TYR A 358 -40.41 -8.56 8.79
C TYR A 358 -39.04 -9.07 9.29
N ARG A 359 -38.30 -8.26 10.05
CA ARG A 359 -36.94 -8.60 10.52
C ARG A 359 -36.94 -9.83 11.45
N PRO A 360 -37.77 -9.92 12.51
CA PRO A 360 -37.87 -11.13 13.33
C PRO A 360 -38.67 -12.26 12.68
N LEU A 361 -39.57 -11.96 11.73
CA LEU A 361 -40.46 -12.96 11.14
C LEU A 361 -39.69 -14.03 10.35
N LEU A 362 -38.66 -13.62 9.60
CA LEU A 362 -37.79 -14.55 8.86
C LEU A 362 -37.10 -15.56 9.81
N SER A 363 -36.62 -15.08 10.96
CA SER A 363 -36.02 -15.94 11.99
C SER A 363 -37.05 -16.93 12.57
N ALA A 364 -38.26 -16.46 12.86
CA ALA A 364 -39.34 -17.31 13.38
C ALA A 364 -39.77 -18.39 12.38
N TYR A 365 -39.93 -18.06 11.09
CA TYR A 365 -40.27 -19.05 10.05
C TYR A 365 -39.18 -20.08 9.84
N ARG A 366 -37.91 -19.68 9.83
CA ARG A 366 -36.78 -20.62 9.77
C ARG A 366 -36.78 -21.57 10.96
N GLN A 367 -37.02 -21.05 12.17
CA GLN A 367 -37.08 -21.87 13.38
C GLN A 367 -38.25 -22.88 13.34
N LEU A 368 -39.44 -22.45 12.93
CA LEU A 368 -40.62 -23.33 12.79
C LEU A 368 -40.41 -24.42 11.73
N GLN A 369 -39.78 -24.09 10.59
CA GLN A 369 -39.49 -25.04 9.52
C GLN A 369 -38.28 -25.94 9.80
N THR A 370 -37.49 -25.67 10.85
CA THR A 370 -36.33 -26.52 11.21
C THR A 370 -36.76 -27.91 11.69
N LEU A 371 -37.91 -28.01 12.36
CA LEU A 371 -38.39 -29.29 12.92
C LEU A 371 -38.93 -30.25 11.84
N ARG A 372 -39.48 -29.71 10.74
CA ARG A 372 -39.94 -30.46 9.56
C ARG A 372 -39.85 -29.58 8.30
N PRO A 373 -38.70 -29.60 7.59
CA PRO A 373 -38.49 -28.68 6.48
C PRO A 373 -39.29 -29.12 5.25
N TYR A 374 -40.43 -28.48 5.03
CA TYR A 374 -41.17 -28.55 3.76
C TYR A 374 -40.94 -27.31 2.89
N TYR A 375 -40.67 -26.15 3.50
CA TYR A 375 -40.41 -24.89 2.80
C TYR A 375 -39.13 -24.22 3.30
N LEU A 376 -38.39 -23.58 2.38
CA LEU A 376 -37.22 -22.75 2.67
C LEU A 376 -37.56 -21.28 2.38
N PHE A 377 -37.46 -20.43 3.41
CA PHE A 377 -37.71 -19.00 3.28
C PHE A 377 -36.39 -18.23 3.17
N GLY A 378 -36.15 -17.66 1.99
CA GLY A 378 -34.97 -16.84 1.67
C GLY A 378 -35.08 -15.41 2.21
N ASP A 379 -36.28 -14.84 2.11
CA ASP A 379 -36.59 -13.46 2.53
C ASP A 379 -38.05 -13.36 3.03
N VAL A 380 -38.39 -12.23 3.65
CA VAL A 380 -39.75 -11.80 3.99
C VAL A 380 -39.89 -10.34 3.58
N ASP A 381 -40.65 -10.12 2.51
CA ASP A 381 -41.01 -8.79 2.03
C ASP A 381 -42.37 -8.37 2.53
N ILE A 382 -42.63 -7.06 2.43
CA ILE A 382 -43.93 -6.47 2.73
C ILE A 382 -44.51 -5.92 1.44
N ASP A 383 -45.73 -6.32 1.10
CA ASP A 383 -46.37 -5.90 -0.14
C ASP A 383 -47.84 -5.52 0.08
N ARG A 384 -48.47 -4.90 -0.92
CA ARG A 384 -49.84 -4.40 -0.88
C ARG A 384 -50.73 -5.20 -1.80
N TYR A 385 -51.68 -5.92 -1.23
CA TYR A 385 -52.66 -6.73 -1.97
C TYR A 385 -54.06 -6.12 -1.90
N ARG A 386 -54.88 -6.35 -2.93
CA ARG A 386 -56.33 -6.10 -2.84
C ARG A 386 -57.01 -7.34 -2.27
N ILE A 387 -57.52 -7.23 -1.05
CA ILE A 387 -58.27 -8.29 -0.38
C ILE A 387 -59.72 -7.82 -0.27
N ALA A 388 -60.64 -8.56 -0.89
CA ALA A 388 -62.07 -8.21 -0.93
C ALA A 388 -62.34 -6.77 -1.41
N GLY A 389 -61.60 -6.30 -2.41
CA GLY A 389 -61.74 -4.95 -2.99
C GLY A 389 -61.02 -3.83 -2.24
N VAL A 390 -60.47 -4.09 -1.04
CA VAL A 390 -59.75 -3.10 -0.22
C VAL A 390 -58.24 -3.36 -0.28
N GLN A 391 -57.44 -2.31 -0.43
CA GLN A 391 -55.98 -2.44 -0.41
C GLN A 391 -55.48 -2.68 1.02
N ARG A 392 -54.76 -3.78 1.23
CA ARG A 392 -54.15 -4.17 2.49
C ARG A 392 -52.65 -4.42 2.33
N GLN A 393 -51.87 -3.91 3.28
CA GLN A 393 -50.46 -4.24 3.45
C GLN A 393 -50.36 -5.56 4.21
N VAL A 394 -49.63 -6.52 3.65
CA VAL A 394 -49.44 -7.87 4.22
C VAL A 394 -47.97 -8.10 4.52
#